data_AF-A0A2H5VJ24-F1
#
_entry.id   AF-A0A2H5VJ24-F1
#
_cell.length_a   1.000
_cell.length_b   1.000
_cell.length_c   1.000
_cell.angle_alpha   90.00
_cell.angle_beta   90.00
_cell.angle_gamma   90.00
#
_symmetry.space_group_name_H-M   'P 1'
#
loop_
_entity.id
_entity.type
_entity.pdbx_description
1 polymer ?
#
loop_
_entity_poly.entity_id
_entity_poly.type
_entity_poly.pdbx_seq_one_letter_code
_entity_poly.pdbx_strand_id
1 'polypeptide(L)'
;MTSAEEQRLVEELRAGKDEAFDLLLEVYGRRLYNFARRMCRHTEDARDVMQETLLALVRSLHAYRGEGSLQAWLFQVAANACRKMRRRGKFEPDAELPLETFFPGDRSHEAKIEIPDAMSNPEDQLLRAELNARLEDAIAKLPRKYRSVLLLRDVEHLSTEETARALGLTPQAVKTRLHRARLFLREHLAPYLAAHRAAATPDPSERGG
;
A
#
# COMPACT_ATOMS: atom_id res chain seq x y z
N MET A 1 0.37 -6.51 -15.96
CA MET A 1 1.57 -6.84 -16.76
C MET A 1 2.00 -8.25 -16.41
N THR A 2 2.14 -9.12 -17.40
CA THR A 2 2.65 -10.49 -17.27
C THR A 2 4.16 -10.49 -17.10
N SER A 3 4.73 -11.60 -16.62
CA SER A 3 6.19 -11.73 -16.48
C SER A 3 6.94 -11.55 -17.82
N ALA A 4 6.35 -11.99 -18.94
CA ALA A 4 6.95 -11.84 -20.26
C ALA A 4 6.93 -10.38 -20.76
N GLU A 5 5.85 -9.65 -20.50
CA GLU A 5 5.77 -8.21 -20.79
C GLU A 5 6.74 -7.41 -19.92
N GLU A 6 6.85 -7.76 -18.63
CA GLU A 6 7.80 -7.12 -17.72
C GLU A 6 9.25 -7.35 -18.16
N GLN A 7 9.59 -8.58 -18.57
CA GLN A 7 10.93 -8.89 -19.07
C GLN A 7 11.27 -8.10 -20.34
N ARG A 8 10.33 -7.98 -21.29
CA ARG A 8 10.50 -7.15 -22.49
C ARG A 8 10.71 -5.68 -22.12
N LEU A 9 9.89 -5.15 -21.22
CA LEU A 9 10.04 -3.77 -20.74
C LEU A 9 11.45 -3.55 -20.16
N VAL A 10 11.96 -4.47 -19.35
CA VAL A 10 13.33 -4.37 -18.78
C VAL A 10 14.40 -4.38 -19.87
N GLU A 11 14.27 -5.22 -20.90
CA GLU A 11 15.21 -5.28 -22.01
C GLU A 11 15.22 -3.99 -22.84
N GLU A 12 14.04 -3.41 -23.09
CA GLU A 12 13.91 -2.16 -23.82
C GLU A 12 14.40 -0.96 -23.03
N LEU A 13 14.15 -0.93 -21.72
CA LEU A 13 14.73 0.06 -20.80
C LEU A 13 16.26 0.00 -20.80
N ARG A 14 16.86 -1.20 -20.83
CA ARG A 14 18.33 -1.35 -20.93
C ARG A 14 18.88 -0.88 -22.27
N ALA A 15 18.11 -1.05 -23.34
CA ALA A 15 18.46 -0.57 -24.67
C ALA A 15 18.28 0.96 -24.81
N GLY A 16 17.72 1.63 -23.79
CA GLY A 16 17.52 3.07 -23.79
C GLY A 16 16.41 3.54 -24.73
N LYS A 17 15.39 2.70 -24.98
CA LYS A 17 14.23 3.10 -25.79
C LYS A 17 13.33 4.06 -25.01
N ASP A 18 13.01 5.21 -25.59
CA ASP A 18 12.19 6.24 -24.94
C ASP A 18 10.77 5.72 -24.65
N GLU A 19 10.19 4.92 -25.54
CA GLU A 19 8.83 4.36 -25.38
C GLU A 19 8.75 3.41 -24.17
N ALA A 20 9.86 2.76 -23.81
CA ALA A 20 9.92 1.90 -22.64
C ALA A 20 9.90 2.72 -21.34
N PHE A 21 10.51 3.90 -21.33
CA PHE A 21 10.43 4.82 -20.20
C PHE A 21 9.03 5.40 -20.04
N ASP A 22 8.37 5.75 -21.15
CA ASP A 22 6.99 6.24 -21.12
C ASP A 22 6.05 5.18 -20.55
N LEU A 23 6.16 3.92 -21.01
CA LEU A 23 5.36 2.82 -20.48
C LEU A 23 5.66 2.56 -18.99
N LEU A 24 6.93 2.63 -18.57
CA LEU A 24 7.29 2.51 -17.15
C LEU A 24 6.60 3.60 -16.30
N LEU A 25 6.62 4.85 -16.77
CA LEU A 25 6.00 5.97 -16.07
C LEU A 25 4.48 5.87 -16.04
N GLU A 26 3.87 5.44 -17.15
CA GLU A 26 2.42 5.21 -17.23
C GLU A 26 1.97 4.14 -16.23
N VAL A 27 2.69 3.01 -16.18
CA VAL A 27 2.32 1.86 -15.33
C VAL A 27 2.64 2.12 -13.86
N TYR A 28 3.82 2.67 -13.55
CA TYR A 28 4.33 2.73 -12.18
C TYR A 28 4.43 4.13 -11.60
N GLY A 29 4.48 5.19 -12.40
CA GLY A 29 4.74 6.55 -11.91
C GLY A 29 3.71 7.02 -10.88
N ARG A 30 2.42 6.96 -11.22
CA ARG A 30 1.33 7.33 -10.28
C ARG A 30 1.29 6.43 -9.05
N ARG A 31 1.59 5.14 -9.21
CA ARG A 31 1.62 4.17 -8.10
C ARG A 31 2.75 4.48 -7.13
N LEU A 32 3.96 4.71 -7.64
CA LEU A 32 5.13 5.11 -6.85
C LEU A 32 4.89 6.40 -6.09
N TYR A 33 4.34 7.42 -6.75
CA TYR A 33 3.98 8.68 -6.10
C TYR A 33 2.98 8.48 -4.96
N ASN A 34 1.90 7.74 -5.20
CA ASN A 34 0.87 7.48 -4.18
C ASN A 34 1.41 6.64 -3.01
N PHE A 35 2.21 5.62 -3.31
CA PHE A 35 2.89 4.80 -2.32
C PHE A 35 3.79 5.66 -1.45
N ALA A 36 4.65 6.48 -2.05
CA ALA A 36 5.57 7.36 -1.33
C ALA A 36 4.79 8.37 -0.48
N ARG A 37 3.73 8.98 -1.01
CA ARG A 37 2.86 9.90 -0.26
C ARG A 37 2.27 9.26 0.98
N ARG A 38 1.72 8.04 0.87
CA ARG A 38 1.13 7.30 2.00
C ARG A 38 2.21 6.81 2.98
N MET A 39 3.38 6.43 2.49
CA MET A 39 4.46 5.86 3.30
C MET A 39 5.24 6.93 4.07
N CYS A 40 5.60 8.03 3.41
CA CYS A 40 6.42 9.12 3.93
C CYS A 40 5.60 10.24 4.64
N ARG A 41 4.27 10.32 4.47
CA ARG A 41 3.36 11.35 5.02
C ARG A 41 3.63 12.81 4.62
N HIS A 42 4.77 13.14 4.01
CA HIS A 42 5.06 14.45 3.44
C HIS A 42 5.00 14.40 1.91
N THR A 43 4.27 15.34 1.31
CA THR A 43 4.05 15.38 -0.15
C THR A 43 5.29 15.78 -0.95
N GLU A 44 6.15 16.63 -0.38
CA GLU A 44 7.43 16.98 -1.03
C GLU A 44 8.35 15.75 -1.10
N ASP A 45 8.39 14.96 -0.03
CA ASP A 45 9.13 13.69 0.01
C ASP A 45 8.63 12.68 -1.04
N ALA A 46 7.36 12.72 -1.45
CA ALA A 46 6.80 11.73 -2.36
C ALA A 46 7.38 11.85 -3.78
N ARG A 47 7.57 13.07 -4.29
CA ARG A 47 8.18 13.29 -5.61
C ARG A 47 9.66 12.91 -5.59
N ASP A 48 10.36 13.28 -4.52
CA ASP A 48 11.78 12.98 -4.35
C ASP A 48 12.02 11.47 -4.26
N VAL A 49 11.19 10.74 -3.50
CA VAL A 49 11.24 9.27 -3.44
C VAL A 49 10.99 8.65 -4.81
N MET A 50 9.98 9.14 -5.55
CA MET A 50 9.71 8.64 -6.90
C MET A 50 10.91 8.87 -7.82
N GLN A 51 11.48 10.07 -7.81
CA GLN A 51 12.66 10.41 -8.62
C GLN A 51 13.89 9.59 -8.21
N GLU A 52 14.19 9.48 -6.91
CA GLU A 52 15.31 8.65 -6.42
C GLU A 52 15.12 7.19 -6.83
N THR A 53 13.89 6.68 -6.81
CA THR A 53 13.56 5.31 -7.24
C THR A 53 13.79 5.12 -8.75
N LEU A 54 13.30 6.04 -9.59
CA LEU A 54 13.49 5.96 -11.05
C LEU A 54 14.97 6.13 -11.44
N LEU A 55 15.70 7.05 -10.79
CA LEU A 55 17.13 7.21 -11.01
C LEU A 55 17.92 5.98 -10.56
N ALA A 56 17.54 5.37 -9.43
CA ALA A 56 18.13 4.11 -8.98
C ALA A 56 17.84 2.98 -9.97
N LEU A 57 16.64 2.94 -10.57
CA LEU A 57 16.31 1.97 -11.61
C LEU A 57 17.29 2.12 -12.75
N VAL A 58 17.38 3.31 -13.36
CA VAL A 58 18.26 3.55 -14.51
C VAL A 58 19.70 3.16 -14.23
N ARG A 59 20.24 3.52 -13.05
CA ARG A 59 21.61 3.17 -12.65
C ARG A 59 21.83 1.67 -12.44
N SER A 60 20.78 0.94 -12.10
CA SER A 60 20.86 -0.49 -11.77
C SER A 60 20.34 -1.41 -12.87
N LEU A 61 19.70 -0.88 -13.94
CA LEU A 61 19.13 -1.66 -15.04
C LEU A 61 20.13 -2.66 -15.65
N HIS A 62 21.39 -2.24 -15.84
CA HIS A 62 22.45 -3.10 -16.36
C HIS A 62 22.87 -4.21 -15.37
N ALA A 63 22.67 -4.00 -14.08
CA ALA A 63 22.99 -4.95 -13.01
C ALA A 63 21.78 -5.76 -12.53
N TYR A 64 20.56 -5.36 -12.91
CA TYR A 64 19.33 -6.06 -12.55
C TYR A 64 19.38 -7.46 -13.16
N ARG A 65 19.27 -8.53 -12.36
CA ARG A 65 19.38 -9.91 -12.84
C ARG A 65 18.04 -10.63 -13.01
N GLY A 66 16.92 -9.92 -12.85
CA GLY A 66 15.59 -10.55 -12.85
C GLY A 66 15.29 -11.35 -11.57
N GLU A 67 15.99 -11.06 -10.48
CA GLU A 67 15.69 -11.66 -9.17
C GLU A 67 14.44 -11.02 -8.57
N GLY A 68 13.27 -11.56 -8.93
CA GLY A 68 11.95 -11.04 -8.55
C GLY A 68 11.32 -10.17 -9.63
N SER A 69 10.13 -9.63 -9.33
CA SER A 69 9.43 -8.73 -10.25
C SER A 69 10.04 -7.32 -10.24
N LEU A 70 10.02 -6.64 -11.39
CA LEU A 70 10.37 -5.23 -11.51
C LEU A 70 9.53 -4.40 -10.52
N GLN A 71 8.25 -4.74 -10.40
CA GLN A 71 7.35 -4.13 -9.41
C GLN A 71 7.90 -4.26 -7.98
N ALA A 72 8.27 -5.47 -7.54
CA ALA A 72 8.82 -5.68 -6.21
C ALA A 72 10.12 -4.89 -5.98
N TRP A 73 10.99 -4.84 -6.99
CA TRP A 73 12.23 -4.07 -6.92
C TRP A 73 11.96 -2.56 -6.76
N LEU A 74 11.06 -2.00 -7.57
CA LEU A 74 10.68 -0.58 -7.51
C LEU A 74 10.16 -0.19 -6.13
N PHE A 75 9.20 -0.95 -5.59
CA PHE A 75 8.61 -0.65 -4.28
C PHE A 75 9.54 -0.95 -3.11
N GLN A 76 10.50 -1.88 -3.27
CA GLN A 76 11.59 -2.07 -2.30
C GLN A 76 12.48 -0.82 -2.24
N VAL A 77 12.89 -0.28 -3.39
CA VAL A 77 13.72 0.92 -3.44
C VAL A 77 12.97 2.12 -2.89
N ALA A 78 11.70 2.32 -3.28
CA ALA A 78 10.86 3.38 -2.75
C ALA A 78 10.69 3.30 -1.22
N ALA A 79 10.46 2.10 -0.69
CA ALA A 79 10.37 1.88 0.76
C ALA A 79 11.68 2.24 1.49
N ASN A 80 12.82 1.93 0.89
CA ASN A 80 14.14 2.26 1.43
C ASN A 80 14.43 3.77 1.36
N ALA A 81 14.08 4.44 0.27
CA ALA A 81 14.18 5.89 0.14
C ALA A 81 13.34 6.61 1.21
N CYS A 82 12.08 6.20 1.41
CA CYS A 82 11.24 6.74 2.50
C CYS A 82 11.86 6.53 3.90
N ARG A 83 12.52 5.41 4.16
CA ARG A 83 13.24 5.18 5.43
C ARG A 83 14.44 6.10 5.59
N LYS A 84 15.20 6.30 4.52
CA LYS A 84 16.44 7.10 4.50
C LYS A 84 16.14 8.59 4.70
N MET A 85 15.12 9.13 4.05
CA MET A 85 14.70 10.53 4.21
C MET A 85 14.31 10.83 5.65
N ARG A 86 13.50 9.97 6.29
CA ARG A 86 13.15 10.13 7.70
C ARG A 86 14.37 10.09 8.64
N ARG A 87 15.34 9.21 8.39
CA ARG A 87 16.57 9.16 9.21
C ARG A 87 17.36 10.47 9.15
N ARG A 88 17.28 11.20 8.03
CA ARG A 88 17.94 12.49 7.83
C ARG A 88 17.16 13.65 8.48
N GLY A 89 15.84 13.52 8.61
CA GLY A 89 14.94 14.55 9.16
C GLY A 89 15.03 14.83 10.67
N LYS A 90 15.91 14.17 11.44
CA LYS A 90 16.11 14.33 12.90
C LYS A 90 14.85 14.13 13.76
N PHE A 91 14.80 13.02 14.50
CA PHE A 91 14.01 12.81 15.72
C PHE A 91 12.54 13.29 15.69
N GLU A 92 11.72 12.66 14.87
CA GLU A 92 10.34 12.41 15.30
C GLU A 92 10.35 11.00 15.89
N PRO A 93 10.27 10.85 17.23
CA PRO A 93 9.96 9.55 17.80
C PRO A 93 8.61 9.17 17.21
N ASP A 94 8.54 8.08 16.44
CA ASP A 94 7.25 7.41 16.35
C ASP A 94 6.86 7.18 17.82
N ALA A 95 5.76 7.76 18.28
CA ALA A 95 5.06 7.20 19.43
C ALA A 95 4.62 5.81 18.96
N GLU A 96 5.55 4.84 18.99
CA GLU A 96 5.36 3.47 18.56
C GLU A 96 4.55 2.77 19.65
N LEU A 97 3.33 3.23 19.89
CA LEU A 97 2.35 2.42 20.59
C LEU A 97 2.15 1.17 19.71
N PRO A 98 2.58 -0.01 20.17
CA PRO A 98 2.30 -1.24 19.45
C PRO A 98 0.79 -1.38 19.33
N LEU A 99 0.30 -1.85 18.18
CA LEU A 99 -1.12 -2.20 18.08
C LEU A 99 -1.50 -3.31 19.08
N GLU A 100 -0.53 -4.02 19.66
CA GLU A 100 -0.74 -4.95 20.79
C GLU A 100 -1.29 -4.28 22.04
N THR A 101 -1.04 -2.98 22.24
CA THR A 101 -1.65 -2.21 23.35
C THR A 101 -3.16 -2.02 23.13
N PHE A 102 -3.60 -1.96 21.86
CA PHE A 102 -5.00 -1.80 21.50
C PHE A 102 -5.73 -3.15 21.33
N PHE A 103 -5.00 -4.22 21.02
CA PHE A 103 -5.54 -5.57 20.78
C PHE A 103 -4.83 -6.66 21.62
N PRO A 104 -4.91 -6.61 22.97
CA PRO A 104 -4.31 -7.65 23.80
C PRO A 104 -5.08 -8.96 23.64
N GLY A 105 -4.46 -9.97 23.02
CA GLY A 105 -5.00 -11.35 22.96
C GLY A 105 -5.10 -11.97 21.57
N ASP A 106 -5.01 -11.18 20.49
CA ASP A 106 -5.13 -11.73 19.14
C ASP A 106 -3.80 -12.30 18.63
N ARG A 107 -3.53 -13.55 19.05
CA ARG A 107 -2.41 -14.39 18.57
C ARG A 107 -2.82 -15.29 17.40
N SER A 108 -4.02 -15.10 16.85
CA SER A 108 -4.53 -15.95 15.78
C SER A 108 -3.85 -15.59 14.44
N HIS A 109 -2.80 -16.33 14.10
CA HIS A 109 -2.01 -16.11 12.88
C HIS A 109 -2.71 -16.51 11.58
N GLU A 110 -3.95 -17.02 11.63
CA GLU A 110 -4.60 -17.71 10.51
C GLU A 110 -6.06 -17.31 10.22
N ALA A 111 -6.61 -16.28 10.84
CA ALA A 111 -7.92 -15.79 10.41
C ALA A 111 -7.78 -15.03 9.08
N LYS A 112 -8.31 -15.61 7.99
CA LYS A 112 -8.71 -14.86 6.80
C LYS A 112 -9.81 -13.89 7.23
N ILE A 113 -9.41 -12.70 7.67
CA ILE A 113 -10.36 -11.61 7.83
C ILE A 113 -10.64 -11.11 6.43
N GLU A 114 -11.77 -11.55 5.89
CA GLU A 114 -12.38 -10.96 4.71
C GLU A 114 -12.78 -9.53 5.08
N ILE A 115 -12.09 -8.56 4.50
CA ILE A 115 -12.64 -7.21 4.39
C ILE A 115 -13.81 -7.37 3.44
N PRO A 116 -15.07 -7.09 3.86
CA PRO A 116 -16.21 -7.25 2.98
C PRO A 116 -15.99 -6.45 1.70
N ASP A 117 -16.12 -7.10 0.55
CA ASP A 117 -16.14 -6.44 -0.75
C ASP A 117 -17.47 -5.69 -0.88
N ALA A 118 -17.57 -4.55 -0.21
CA ALA A 118 -18.77 -3.71 -0.22
C ALA A 118 -18.89 -2.88 -1.52
N MET A 119 -18.17 -3.24 -2.59
CA MET A 119 -17.87 -2.37 -3.73
C MET A 119 -18.48 -2.84 -5.06
N SER A 120 -19.65 -3.48 -5.03
CA SER A 120 -20.31 -3.99 -6.25
C SER A 120 -21.36 -3.07 -6.87
N ASN A 121 -21.68 -1.90 -6.27
CA ASN A 121 -22.68 -0.98 -6.84
C ASN A 121 -22.09 0.31 -7.44
N PRO A 122 -22.43 0.69 -8.70
CA PRO A 122 -21.98 1.93 -9.37
C PRO A 122 -22.57 3.24 -8.82
N GLU A 123 -23.57 3.19 -7.95
CA GLU A 123 -24.48 4.33 -7.70
C GLU A 123 -24.02 5.43 -6.72
N ASP A 124 -22.79 5.45 -6.22
CA ASP A 124 -22.37 6.61 -5.42
C ASP A 124 -20.89 6.96 -5.56
N GLN A 125 -20.57 7.78 -6.57
CA GLN A 125 -19.25 8.40 -6.69
C GLN A 125 -18.92 9.25 -5.46
N LEU A 126 -19.92 9.89 -4.85
CA LEU A 126 -19.76 10.67 -3.63
C LEU A 126 -19.44 9.78 -2.43
N LEU A 127 -20.21 8.70 -2.20
CA LEU A 127 -19.90 7.76 -1.11
C LEU A 127 -18.55 7.06 -1.31
N ARG A 128 -18.15 6.77 -2.56
CA ARG A 128 -16.82 6.25 -2.86
C ARG A 128 -15.72 7.26 -2.53
N ALA A 129 -15.91 8.53 -2.86
CA ALA A 129 -14.95 9.58 -2.52
C ALA A 129 -14.83 9.75 -1.01
N GLU A 130 -15.95 9.74 -0.29
CA GLU A 130 -15.96 9.84 1.18
C GLU A 130 -15.30 8.62 1.83
N LEU A 131 -15.65 7.40 1.40
CA LEU A 131 -15.01 6.17 1.87
C LEU A 131 -13.50 6.18 1.62
N ASN A 132 -13.07 6.62 0.43
CA ASN A 132 -11.65 6.76 0.11
C ASN A 132 -10.95 7.77 1.02
N ALA A 133 -11.59 8.90 1.34
CA ALA A 133 -11.04 9.88 2.27
C ALA A 133 -10.88 9.31 3.68
N ARG A 134 -11.88 8.55 4.16
CA ARG A 134 -11.82 7.84 5.45
C ARG A 134 -10.73 6.77 5.47
N LEU A 135 -10.58 6.03 4.38
CA LEU A 135 -9.53 5.02 4.24
C LEU A 135 -8.13 5.65 4.26
N GLU A 136 -7.93 6.74 3.53
CA GLU A 136 -6.65 7.48 3.54
C GLU A 136 -6.31 8.02 4.94
N ASP A 137 -7.28 8.56 5.67
CA ASP A 137 -7.10 9.02 7.06
C ASP A 137 -6.76 7.86 8.01
N ALA A 138 -7.44 6.71 7.87
CA ALA A 138 -7.13 5.52 8.67
C ALA A 138 -5.72 4.96 8.35
N ILE A 139 -5.33 4.89 7.08
CA ILE A 139 -3.97 4.51 6.66
C ILE A 139 -2.94 5.49 7.22
N ALA A 140 -3.26 6.79 7.20
CA ALA A 140 -2.40 7.82 7.75
C ALA A 140 -2.18 7.58 9.25
N LYS A 141 -3.20 7.24 10.04
CA LYS A 141 -3.11 6.97 11.49
C LYS A 141 -2.36 5.70 11.86
N LEU A 142 -2.34 4.70 10.96
CA LEU A 142 -1.71 3.41 11.21
C LEU A 142 -0.20 3.56 11.51
N PRO A 143 0.39 2.93 12.55
CA PRO A 143 1.83 3.03 12.79
C PRO A 143 2.66 2.50 11.62
N ARG A 144 3.82 3.12 11.38
CA ARG A 144 4.64 2.91 10.16
C ARG A 144 4.91 1.44 9.85
N LYS A 145 5.27 0.65 10.86
CA LYS A 145 5.63 -0.77 10.70
C LYS A 145 4.48 -1.62 10.15
N TYR A 146 3.23 -1.24 10.41
CA TYR A 146 2.04 -1.89 9.87
C TYR A 146 1.66 -1.28 8.52
N ARG A 147 1.74 0.05 8.39
CA ARG A 147 1.46 0.77 7.14
C ARG A 147 2.34 0.29 5.99
N SER A 148 3.64 0.14 6.21
CA SER A 148 4.56 -0.33 5.16
C SER A 148 4.17 -1.73 4.66
N VAL A 149 3.72 -2.61 5.56
CA VAL A 149 3.29 -3.96 5.19
C VAL A 149 1.97 -3.94 4.43
N LEU A 150 1.00 -3.15 4.91
CA LEU A 150 -0.30 -2.97 4.25
C LEU A 150 -0.14 -2.42 2.84
N LEU A 151 0.64 -1.34 2.66
CA LEU A 151 0.83 -0.72 1.36
C LEU A 151 1.49 -1.70 0.38
N LEU A 152 2.53 -2.45 0.78
CA LEU A 152 3.17 -3.40 -0.13
C LEU A 152 2.28 -4.61 -0.47
N ARG A 153 1.52 -5.15 0.49
CA ARG A 153 0.73 -6.37 0.30
C ARG A 153 -0.64 -6.14 -0.31
N ASP A 154 -1.38 -5.16 0.20
CA ASP A 154 -2.80 -4.97 -0.14
C ASP A 154 -2.99 -3.90 -1.21
N VAL A 155 -2.08 -2.92 -1.32
CA VAL A 155 -2.15 -1.87 -2.35
C VAL A 155 -1.26 -2.21 -3.56
N GLU A 156 -0.01 -2.59 -3.31
CA GLU A 156 0.94 -2.90 -4.38
C GLU A 156 1.03 -4.39 -4.71
N HIS A 157 0.25 -5.24 -4.04
CA HIS A 157 0.11 -6.68 -4.36
C HIS A 157 1.42 -7.48 -4.42
N LEU A 158 2.52 -7.01 -3.83
CA LEU A 158 3.76 -7.80 -3.69
C LEU A 158 3.47 -9.04 -2.86
N SER A 159 4.12 -10.16 -3.13
CA SER A 159 4.01 -11.37 -2.30
C SER A 159 4.51 -11.15 -0.85
N THR A 160 4.16 -12.09 0.04
CA THR A 160 4.69 -12.09 1.42
C THR A 160 6.22 -12.12 1.42
N GLU A 161 6.83 -12.91 0.53
CA GLU A 161 8.28 -13.04 0.41
C GLU A 161 8.94 -11.76 -0.12
N GLU A 162 8.39 -11.16 -1.17
CA GLU A 162 8.87 -9.87 -1.69
C GLU A 162 8.75 -8.77 -0.64
N THR A 163 7.64 -8.73 0.09
CA THR A 163 7.43 -7.77 1.18
C THR A 163 8.42 -8.00 2.33
N ALA A 164 8.69 -9.26 2.68
CA ALA A 164 9.66 -9.63 3.71
C ALA A 164 11.06 -9.15 3.34
N ARG A 165 11.50 -9.41 2.10
CA ARG A 165 12.78 -8.91 1.56
C ARG A 165 12.84 -7.38 1.54
N ALA A 166 11.81 -6.73 0.99
CA ALA A 166 11.73 -5.28 0.87
C ALA A 166 11.78 -4.54 2.22
N LEU A 167 11.30 -5.19 3.28
CA LEU A 167 11.24 -4.60 4.61
C LEU A 167 12.29 -5.12 5.60
N GLY A 168 13.10 -6.11 5.23
CA GLY A 168 14.05 -6.77 6.14
C GLY A 168 13.35 -7.51 7.29
N LEU A 169 12.25 -8.21 6.98
CA LEU A 169 11.40 -8.92 7.94
C LEU A 169 11.35 -10.41 7.63
N THR A 170 10.87 -11.21 8.59
CA THR A 170 10.47 -12.59 8.30
C THR A 170 9.09 -12.62 7.64
N PRO A 171 8.78 -13.64 6.80
CA PRO A 171 7.44 -13.82 6.24
C PRO A 171 6.34 -13.86 7.32
N GLN A 172 6.65 -14.43 8.49
CA GLN A 172 5.73 -14.48 9.63
C GLN A 172 5.46 -13.09 10.23
N ALA A 173 6.49 -12.25 10.34
CA ALA A 173 6.32 -10.87 10.78
C ALA A 173 5.47 -10.06 9.78
N VAL A 174 5.60 -10.32 8.47
CA VAL A 174 4.74 -9.72 7.44
C VAL A 174 3.28 -10.11 7.67
N LYS A 175 2.97 -11.41 7.78
CA LYS A 175 1.59 -11.88 8.02
C LYS A 175 0.97 -11.26 9.27
N THR A 176 1.72 -11.26 10.37
CA THR A 176 1.27 -10.72 11.66
C THR A 176 0.99 -9.22 11.58
N ARG A 177 1.89 -8.46 10.96
CA ARG A 177 1.72 -7.00 10.80
C ARG A 177 0.59 -6.65 9.85
N LEU A 178 0.42 -7.42 8.78
CA LEU A 178 -0.67 -7.22 7.83
C LEU A 178 -2.03 -7.45 8.48
N HIS A 179 -2.17 -8.55 9.21
CA HIS A 179 -3.40 -8.86 9.94
C HIS A 179 -3.79 -7.71 10.89
N ARG A 180 -2.84 -7.23 11.69
CA ARG A 180 -3.06 -6.10 12.61
C ARG A 180 -3.39 -4.80 11.89
N ALA A 181 -2.77 -4.54 10.73
CA ALA A 181 -3.12 -3.39 9.91
C ALA A 181 -4.59 -3.44 9.46
N ARG A 182 -5.06 -4.60 9.01
CA ARG A 182 -6.45 -4.78 8.56
C ARG A 182 -7.45 -4.66 9.70
N LEU A 183 -7.14 -5.21 10.89
CA LEU A 183 -7.95 -5.03 12.09
C LEU A 183 -8.13 -3.55 12.43
N PHE A 184 -7.01 -2.81 12.48
CA PHE A 184 -7.03 -1.39 12.75
C PHE A 184 -7.91 -0.61 11.76
N LEU A 185 -7.76 -0.89 10.45
CA LEU A 185 -8.59 -0.26 9.42
C LEU A 185 -10.06 -0.61 9.59
N ARG A 186 -10.38 -1.88 9.85
CA ARG A 186 -11.76 -2.34 10.04
C ARG A 186 -12.43 -1.58 11.18
N GLU A 187 -11.75 -1.41 12.31
CA GLU A 187 -12.31 -0.70 13.45
C GLU A 187 -12.47 0.80 13.20
N HIS A 188 -11.50 1.42 12.52
CA HIS A 188 -11.60 2.83 12.15
C HIS A 188 -12.72 3.10 11.15
N LEU A 189 -13.04 2.13 10.29
CA LEU A 189 -14.09 2.25 9.27
C LEU A 189 -15.46 1.71 9.74
N ALA A 190 -15.51 0.89 10.78
CA ALA A 190 -16.75 0.26 11.26
C ALA A 190 -17.88 1.25 11.57
N PRO A 191 -17.65 2.39 12.26
CA PRO A 191 -18.71 3.36 12.53
C PRO A 191 -19.32 3.94 11.25
N TYR A 192 -18.47 4.23 10.26
CA TYR A 192 -18.90 4.77 8.97
C TYR A 192 -19.73 3.75 8.18
N LEU A 193 -19.24 2.50 8.11
CA LEU A 193 -19.94 1.42 7.42
C LEU A 193 -21.28 1.05 8.09
N ALA A 194 -21.35 1.10 9.43
CA ALA A 194 -22.57 0.86 10.17
C ALA A 194 -23.63 1.95 9.90
N ALA A 195 -23.23 3.22 9.91
CA ALA A 195 -24.13 4.34 9.62
C ALA A 195 -24.72 4.26 8.20
N HIS A 196 -23.92 3.87 7.21
CA HIS A 196 -24.38 3.77 5.82
C HIS A 196 -25.16 2.48 5.53
N ARG A 197 -24.90 1.38 6.26
CA ARG A 197 -25.77 0.19 6.20
C ARG A 197 -27.16 0.46 6.76
N ALA A 198 -27.27 1.19 7.86
CA ALA A 198 -28.55 1.55 8.45
C ALA A 198 -29.39 2.43 7.51
N ALA A 199 -28.75 3.36 6.80
CA ALA A 199 -29.40 4.21 5.79
C ALA A 199 -29.86 3.45 4.53
N ALA A 200 -29.27 2.30 4.22
CA ALA A 200 -29.59 1.49 3.04
C ALA A 200 -30.67 0.42 3.29
N THR A 201 -31.12 0.23 4.52
CA THR A 201 -32.28 -0.62 4.85
C THR A 201 -33.56 0.21 4.73
N PRO A 202 -34.41 -0.01 3.72
CA PRO A 202 -35.71 0.65 3.68
C PRO A 202 -36.59 0.09 4.78
N ASP A 203 -37.34 0.98 5.44
CA ASP A 203 -38.31 0.62 6.46
C ASP A 203 -39.32 -0.40 5.89
N PRO A 204 -39.50 -1.59 6.51
CA PRO A 204 -40.52 -2.53 6.07
C PRO A 204 -41.95 -1.98 6.21
N SER A 205 -42.17 -0.82 6.85
CA SER A 205 -43.50 -0.20 6.99
C SER A 205 -44.05 0.47 5.72
N GLU A 206 -43.29 0.61 4.63
CA GLU A 206 -43.77 1.27 3.39
C GLU A 206 -44.35 0.31 2.33
N ARG A 207 -44.38 -1.01 2.60
CA ARG A 207 -45.07 -2.00 1.73
C ARG A 207 -46.44 -2.37 2.29
N GLY A 208 -47.35 -1.40 2.33
CA GLY A 208 -48.71 -1.65 2.78
C GLY A 208 -49.61 -0.46 2.48
N GLY A 209 -50.07 -0.36 1.23
CA GLY A 209 -51.10 0.54 0.75
C GLY A 209 -51.79 -0.05 -0.46
#